data_AF-A0ABD1VHE6-F1
#
_entry.id   AF-A0ABD1VHE6-F1
#
_cell.length_a   1.000
_cell.length_b   1.000
_cell.length_c   1.000
_cell.angle_alpha   90.00
_cell.angle_beta   90.00
_cell.angle_gamma   90.00
#
_symmetry.space_group_name_H-M   'P 1'
#
loop_
_entity.id
_entity.type
_entity.pdbx_description
1 polymer ?
#
loop_
_entity_poly.entity_id
_entity_poly.type
_entity_poly.pdbx_seq_one_letter_code
_entity_poly.pdbx_strand_id
1 'polypeptide(L)'
;MVRGFIYLHLNGVEHGDIKGQNILIGEDGLKITDFGCSKLIHEDDDSVASKSRFSGTSTYMAPEVSRGEEQEFAADIWSLGCTIIEMATGRSPWPEIHDPVSALYKIGSSILEFNGGSTRIFFPQFMEWRSGVEFWWPLEREERENEF
;
A
#
# COMPACT_ATOMS: atom_id res chain seq x y z
N MET A 1 -10.02 7.41 -9.01
CA MET A 1 -8.94 6.83 -8.17
C MET A 1 -8.31 5.61 -8.84
N VAL A 2 -8.98 4.46 -8.93
CA VAL A 2 -8.38 3.21 -9.48
C VAL A 2 -7.75 3.38 -10.87
N ARG A 3 -8.39 4.11 -11.80
CA ARG A 3 -7.81 4.38 -13.12
C ARG A 3 -6.50 5.18 -13.06
N GLY A 4 -6.42 6.18 -12.19
CA GLY A 4 -5.21 6.97 -11.99
C GLY A 4 -4.10 6.15 -11.34
N PHE A 5 -4.46 5.30 -10.38
CA PHE A 5 -3.55 4.36 -9.75
C PHE A 5 -2.94 3.37 -10.76
N ILE A 6 -3.79 2.70 -11.55
CA ILE A 6 -3.35 1.80 -12.63
C ILE A 6 -2.45 2.54 -13.62
N TYR A 7 -2.80 3.78 -13.98
CA TYR A 7 -1.96 4.58 -14.87
C TYR A 7 -0.55 4.80 -14.31
N LEU A 8 -0.40 5.11 -13.02
CA LEU A 8 0.92 5.28 -12.40
C LEU A 8 1.76 3.99 -12.52
N HIS A 9 1.19 2.86 -12.10
CA HIS A 9 1.90 1.57 -12.10
C HIS A 9 2.26 1.12 -13.51
N LEU A 10 1.38 1.30 -14.50
CA LEU A 10 1.68 1.01 -15.91
C LEU A 10 2.80 1.88 -16.49
N ASN A 11 3.05 3.06 -15.91
CA ASN A 11 4.14 3.95 -16.30
C ASN A 11 5.39 3.77 -15.42
N GLY A 12 5.48 2.71 -14.61
CA GLY A 12 6.67 2.45 -13.80
C GLY A 12 6.81 3.37 -12.59
N VAL A 13 5.71 4.03 -12.16
CA VAL A 13 5.71 4.97 -11.04
C VAL A 13 5.11 4.32 -9.80
N GLU A 14 5.92 4.16 -8.77
CA GLU A 14 5.47 3.90 -7.40
C GLU A 14 5.17 5.24 -6.73
N HIS A 15 4.01 5.38 -6.10
CA HIS A 15 3.63 6.62 -5.45
C HIS A 15 4.27 6.76 -4.05
N GLY A 16 4.19 5.72 -3.22
CA GLY A 16 4.81 5.66 -1.90
C GLY A 16 4.13 6.46 -0.78
N ASP A 17 2.98 7.09 -1.04
CA ASP A 17 2.22 7.82 -0.01
C ASP A 17 0.73 7.96 -0.40
N ILE A 18 0.11 6.86 -0.82
CA ILE A 18 -1.33 6.83 -1.12
C ILE A 18 -2.12 6.90 0.20
N LYS A 19 -2.84 8.00 0.40
CA LYS A 19 -3.70 8.29 1.57
C LYS A 19 -4.77 9.30 1.20
N GLY A 20 -5.85 9.42 1.98
CA GLY A 20 -6.96 10.33 1.66
C GLY A 20 -6.53 11.80 1.54
N GLN A 21 -5.53 12.25 2.32
CA GLN A 21 -4.96 13.59 2.22
C GLN A 21 -4.32 13.88 0.85
N ASN A 22 -3.86 12.84 0.15
CA ASN A 22 -3.22 12.92 -1.15
C ASN A 22 -4.20 12.59 -2.30
N ILE A 23 -5.51 12.59 -2.01
CA ILE A 23 -6.58 12.44 -3.00
C ILE A 23 -7.40 13.72 -3.04
N LEU A 24 -7.30 14.44 -4.16
CA LEU A 24 -8.07 15.66 -4.39
C LEU A 24 -9.37 15.34 -5.11
N ILE A 25 -10.43 16.06 -4.72
CA ILE A 25 -11.74 16.01 -5.37
C ILE A 25 -11.89 17.28 -6.21
N GLY A 26 -11.91 17.13 -7.53
CA GLY A 26 -12.21 18.21 -8.47
C GLY A 26 -13.53 17.97 -9.20
N GLU A 27 -13.93 18.93 -10.02
CA GLU A 27 -15.14 18.85 -10.85
C GLU A 27 -15.11 17.64 -11.81
N ASP A 28 -13.92 17.30 -12.32
CA ASP A 28 -13.71 16.15 -13.21
C ASP A 28 -13.47 14.81 -12.48
N GLY A 29 -13.61 14.81 -11.15
CA GLY A 29 -13.42 13.63 -10.30
C GLY A 29 -12.13 13.63 -9.48
N LEU A 30 -11.70 12.43 -9.08
CA LEU A 30 -10.60 12.23 -8.13
C LEU A 30 -9.23 12.24 -8.79
N LYS A 31 -8.28 12.98 -8.21
CA LYS A 31 -6.87 13.08 -8.64
C LYS A 31 -5.92 12.68 -7.52
N ILE A 32 -4.89 11.92 -7.86
CA ILE A 32 -3.79 11.55 -6.95
C ILE A 32 -2.75 12.69 -6.99
N THR A 33 -2.25 13.10 -5.83
CA THR A 33 -1.27 14.21 -5.68
C THR A 33 -0.14 13.83 -4.73
N ASP A 34 0.85 14.71 -4.62
CA ASP A 34 2.00 14.62 -3.70
C ASP A 34 2.94 13.45 -3.99
N PHE A 35 3.73 13.62 -5.05
CA PHE A 35 4.71 12.65 -5.53
C PHE A 35 6.06 12.76 -4.80
N GLY A 36 6.11 13.39 -3.62
CA GLY A 36 7.35 13.59 -2.87
C GLY A 36 8.01 12.29 -2.38
N CYS A 37 7.25 11.20 -2.30
CA CYS A 37 7.73 9.87 -1.93
C CYS A 37 7.80 8.91 -3.14
N SER A 38 7.55 9.40 -4.35
CA SER A 38 7.41 8.56 -5.53
C SER A 38 8.77 8.15 -6.12
N LYS A 39 8.79 6.97 -6.74
CA LYS A 39 9.99 6.38 -7.35
C LYS A 39 9.69 5.89 -8.76
N LEU A 40 10.68 6.00 -9.64
CA LEU A 40 10.66 5.42 -10.99
C LEU A 40 11.49 4.13 -10.97
N ILE A 41 10.88 3.01 -11.33
CA ILE A 41 11.51 1.68 -11.22
C ILE A 41 12.69 1.51 -12.20
N HIS A 42 12.75 2.30 -13.28
CA HIS A 42 13.80 2.21 -14.29
C HIS A 42 14.95 3.22 -14.12
N GLU A 43 14.89 4.06 -13.09
CA GLU A 43 16.03 4.92 -12.73
C GLU A 43 16.78 4.23 -11.60
N ASP A 44 17.90 3.56 -11.93
CA ASP A 44 18.94 3.18 -10.97
C ASP A 44 19.59 4.45 -10.40
N ASP A 45 18.81 5.25 -9.68
CA ASP A 45 19.32 6.40 -8.96
C ASP A 45 19.92 5.89 -7.65
N ASP A 46 21.24 5.80 -7.59
CA ASP A 46 21.99 5.37 -6.43
C ASP A 46 22.00 6.40 -5.27
N SER A 47 21.21 7.48 -5.40
CA SER A 47 21.15 8.58 -4.45
C SER A 47 20.70 8.15 -3.05
N VAL A 48 21.10 8.92 -2.03
CA VAL A 48 20.70 8.67 -0.64
C VAL A 48 19.18 8.83 -0.45
N ALA A 49 18.52 9.59 -1.32
CA ALA A 49 17.07 9.82 -1.31
C ALA A 49 16.28 8.60 -1.81
N SER A 50 16.73 7.94 -2.89
CA SER A 50 16.12 6.71 -3.39
C SER A 50 16.26 5.55 -2.39
N LYS A 51 17.34 5.55 -1.60
CA LYS A 51 17.66 4.57 -0.55
C LYS A 51 16.97 4.82 0.79
N SER A 52 16.18 5.89 0.93
CA SER A 52 15.34 6.06 2.13
C SER A 52 14.31 4.93 2.18
N ARG A 53 14.50 4.01 3.14
CA ARG A 53 13.61 2.86 3.39
C ARG A 53 12.31 3.25 4.08
N PHE A 54 12.24 4.46 4.63
CA PHE A 54 11.08 4.97 5.36
C PHE A 54 10.68 6.32 4.76
N SER A 55 9.96 6.29 3.64
CA SER A 55 9.28 7.44 3.05
C SER A 55 7.77 7.22 3.07
N GLY A 56 7.00 8.28 3.25
CA GLY A 56 5.53 8.23 3.32
C GLY A 56 4.98 8.15 4.74
N THR A 57 3.68 7.92 4.85
CA THR A 57 2.95 7.96 6.12
C THR A 57 2.90 6.58 6.79
N SER A 58 3.56 6.44 7.94
CA SER A 58 3.72 5.17 8.68
C SER A 58 2.45 4.33 8.88
N THR A 59 1.28 4.95 9.10
CA THR A 59 0.00 4.24 9.28
C THR A 59 -0.59 3.67 7.97
N TYR A 60 -0.04 4.06 6.83
CA TYR A 60 -0.40 3.56 5.50
C TYR A 60 0.66 2.63 4.92
N MET A 61 1.84 2.52 5.54
CA MET A 61 2.92 1.67 5.04
C MET A 61 2.53 0.20 5.09
N ALA A 62 2.95 -0.55 4.07
CA ALA A 62 2.80 -1.99 4.05
C ALA A 62 3.71 -2.66 5.10
N PRO A 63 3.41 -3.91 5.53
CA PRO A 63 4.23 -4.62 6.51
C PRO A 63 5.70 -4.75 6.09
N GLU A 64 5.97 -5.05 4.83
CA GLU A 64 7.32 -5.13 4.23
C GLU A 64 8.06 -3.80 4.33
N VAL A 65 7.42 -2.69 3.93
CA VAL A 65 8.00 -1.34 4.04
C VAL A 65 8.23 -0.97 5.50
N SER A 66 7.33 -1.37 6.41
CA SER A 66 7.46 -1.13 7.85
C SER A 66 8.63 -1.89 8.47
N ARG A 67 9.05 -3.01 7.86
CA ARG A 67 10.27 -3.76 8.23
C ARG A 67 11.54 -3.22 7.56
N GLY A 68 11.42 -2.18 6.73
CA GLY A 68 12.52 -1.61 5.97
C GLY A 68 12.93 -2.44 4.75
N GLU A 69 12.03 -3.33 4.29
CA GLU A 69 12.18 -3.98 2.99
C GLU A 69 11.94 -2.96 1.87
N GLU A 70 12.27 -3.35 0.63
CA GLU A 70 12.07 -2.50 -0.52
C GLU A 70 10.58 -2.28 -0.77
N GLN A 71 10.22 -1.03 -1.07
CA GLN A 71 8.86 -0.70 -1.48
C GLN A 71 8.70 -1.12 -2.93
N GLU A 72 7.61 -1.83 -3.23
CA GLU A 72 7.21 -2.19 -4.58
C GLU A 72 5.76 -1.73 -4.83
N PHE A 73 5.26 -1.89 -6.06
CA PHE A 73 3.85 -1.61 -6.39
C PHE A 73 2.82 -2.23 -5.43
N ALA A 74 3.13 -3.40 -4.84
CA ALA A 74 2.25 -4.04 -3.87
C ALA A 74 2.02 -3.19 -2.61
N ALA A 75 3.01 -2.39 -2.20
CA ALA A 75 2.89 -1.50 -1.04
C ALA A 75 1.95 -0.31 -1.31
N ASP A 76 1.91 0.18 -2.55
CA ASP A 76 0.93 1.16 -2.99
C ASP A 76 -0.51 0.60 -2.95
N ILE A 77 -0.68 -0.68 -3.28
CA ILE A 77 -1.98 -1.37 -3.21
C ILE A 77 -2.44 -1.51 -1.75
N TRP A 78 -1.52 -1.85 -0.85
CA TRP A 78 -1.80 -1.85 0.58
C TRP A 78 -2.27 -0.47 1.06
N SER A 79 -1.54 0.57 0.69
CA SER A 79 -1.85 1.97 1.02
C SER A 79 -3.20 2.41 0.46
N LEU A 80 -3.55 1.95 -0.74
CA LEU A 80 -4.88 2.12 -1.34
C LEU A 80 -5.98 1.44 -0.50
N GLY A 81 -5.74 0.23 0.00
CA GLY A 81 -6.65 -0.46 0.92
C GLY A 81 -6.90 0.33 2.20
N CYS A 82 -5.84 0.82 2.85
CA CYS A 82 -5.93 1.74 3.99
C CYS A 82 -6.75 2.99 3.66
N THR A 83 -6.52 3.60 2.49
CA THR A 83 -7.25 4.79 2.03
C THR A 83 -8.73 4.52 1.83
N ILE A 84 -9.09 3.36 1.27
CA ILE A 84 -10.50 2.96 1.11
C ILE A 84 -11.19 2.81 2.47
N ILE A 85 -10.52 2.21 3.46
CA ILE A 85 -11.03 2.11 4.84
C ILE A 85 -11.22 3.51 5.44
N GLU A 86 -10.24 4.39 5.27
CA GLU A 86 -10.32 5.78 5.74
C GLU A 86 -11.53 6.49 5.14
N MET A 87 -11.71 6.42 3.82
CA MET A 87 -12.83 7.04 3.13
C MET A 87 -14.19 6.45 3.54
N ALA A 88 -14.26 5.13 3.76
CA ALA A 88 -15.50 4.46 4.15
C ALA A 88 -15.92 4.74 5.59
N THR A 89 -14.96 4.92 6.50
CA THR A 89 -15.20 5.08 7.94
C THR A 89 -15.11 6.52 8.42
N GLY A 90 -14.47 7.39 7.65
CA GLY A 90 -14.11 8.75 8.06
C GLY A 90 -13.06 8.80 9.17
N ARG A 91 -12.34 7.69 9.41
CA ARG A 91 -11.35 7.54 10.51
C ARG A 91 -10.04 7.02 9.96
N SER A 92 -8.94 7.31 10.66
CA SER A 92 -7.64 6.68 10.39
C SER A 92 -7.79 5.15 10.30
N PRO A 93 -7.06 4.45 9.41
CA PRO A 93 -7.04 2.99 9.35
C PRO A 93 -6.57 2.35 10.66
N TRP A 94 -5.86 3.11 11.51
CA TRP A 94 -5.42 2.70 12.84
C TRP A 94 -5.71 3.82 13.85
N PRO A 95 -6.94 3.92 14.38
CA PRO A 95 -7.35 5.02 15.25
C PRO A 95 -6.64 5.03 16.62
N GLU A 96 -6.13 3.90 17.07
CA GLU A 96 -5.41 3.74 18.34
C GLU A 96 -3.91 4.06 18.26
N ILE A 97 -3.39 4.29 17.05
CA ILE A 97 -1.97 4.56 16.83
C ILE A 97 -1.79 6.07 16.67
N HIS A 98 -0.94 6.65 17.51
CA HIS A 98 -0.72 8.10 17.57
C HIS A 98 0.71 8.53 17.27
N ASP A 99 1.65 7.58 17.18
CA ASP A 99 3.04 7.87 16.85
C ASP A 99 3.56 6.94 15.73
N PRO A 100 4.51 7.41 14.91
CA PRO A 100 5.01 6.63 13.77
C PRO A 100 5.72 5.33 14.16
N VAL A 101 6.41 5.29 15.30
CA VAL A 101 7.20 4.12 15.71
C VAL A 101 6.27 2.98 16.10
N SER A 102 5.21 3.28 16.84
CA SER A 102 4.15 2.31 17.16
C SER A 102 3.45 1.79 15.90
N ALA A 103 3.22 2.64 14.90
CA ALA A 103 2.67 2.22 13.60
C ALA A 103 3.58 1.19 12.92
N LEU A 104 4.87 1.54 12.74
CA LEU A 104 5.85 0.67 12.10
C LEU A 104 5.99 -0.67 12.82
N TYR A 105 6.08 -0.65 14.16
CA TYR A 105 6.19 -1.87 14.95
C TYR A 105 4.96 -2.76 14.82
N LYS A 106 3.75 -2.19 14.97
CA LYS A 106 2.50 -2.94 14.91
C LYS A 106 2.22 -3.50 13.52
N ILE A 107 2.39 -2.68 12.48
CA ILE A 107 2.14 -3.09 11.10
C ILE A 107 3.23 -4.06 10.62
N GLY A 108 4.51 -3.77 10.89
CA GLY A 108 5.62 -4.65 10.51
C GLY A 108 5.58 -6.02 11.19
N SER A 109 5.03 -6.10 12.41
CA SER A 109 4.82 -7.36 13.15
C SER A 109 3.54 -8.11 12.76
N SER A 110 2.70 -7.55 11.89
CA SER A 110 1.48 -8.21 11.43
C SER A 110 1.85 -9.36 10.49
N ILE A 111 1.57 -10.60 10.92
CA ILE A 111 1.86 -11.81 10.14
C ILE A 111 0.84 -11.90 9.00
N LEU A 112 1.34 -11.99 7.76
CA LEU A 112 0.56 -12.54 6.64
C LEU A 112 0.34 -14.02 6.94
N GLU A 113 -0.79 -14.42 7.53
CA GLU A 113 -1.06 -15.85 7.70
C GLU A 113 -1.33 -16.48 6.33
N PHE A 114 -0.35 -17.22 5.84
CA PHE A 114 -0.49 -18.09 4.68
C PHE A 114 -1.29 -19.32 5.07
N ASN A 115 -2.53 -19.43 4.57
CA ASN A 115 -3.32 -20.66 4.64
C ASN A 115 -3.62 -21.14 3.21
N GLY A 116 -2.89 -22.16 2.76
CA GLY A 116 -3.30 -23.04 1.66
C GLY A 116 -3.46 -22.42 0.26
N GLY A 117 -2.64 -21.43 -0.10
CA GLY A 117 -2.60 -20.87 -1.48
C GLY A 117 -3.26 -19.51 -1.68
N SER A 118 -3.82 -18.92 -0.62
CA SER A 118 -4.32 -17.54 -0.65
C SER A 118 -3.68 -16.73 0.48
N THR A 119 -2.91 -15.71 0.13
CA THR A 119 -2.38 -14.74 1.10
C THR A 119 -3.55 -13.96 1.68
N ARG A 120 -3.81 -14.09 2.99
CA ARG A 120 -4.80 -13.27 3.68
C ARG A 120 -4.12 -12.01 4.22
N ILE A 121 -4.51 -10.86 3.69
CA ILE A 121 -4.10 -9.56 4.22
C ILE A 121 -5.08 -9.20 5.34
N PHE A 122 -4.61 -9.28 6.59
CA PHE A 122 -5.43 -9.02 7.77
C PHE A 122 -5.42 -7.52 8.12
N PHE A 123 -6.52 -6.84 7.83
CA PHE A 123 -6.83 -5.54 8.44
C PHE A 123 -7.64 -5.78 9.72
N PRO A 124 -7.17 -5.38 10.92
CA PRO A 124 -7.91 -5.63 12.16
C PRO A 124 -9.33 -5.03 12.16
N GLN A 125 -9.52 -3.92 11.43
CA GLN A 125 -10.81 -3.24 11.27
C GLN A 125 -11.88 -4.11 10.58
N PHE A 126 -11.49 -5.15 9.82
CA PHE A 126 -12.43 -6.05 9.14
C PHE A 126 -13.09 -7.08 10.08
N MET A 127 -12.63 -7.25 11.33
CA MET A 127 -13.27 -8.22 12.26
C MET A 127 -14.72 -7.87 12.63
N GLU A 128 -15.13 -6.59 12.57
CA GLU A 128 -16.51 -6.18 12.84
C GLU A 128 -17.43 -6.27 11.61
N TRP A 129 -16.90 -6.39 10.39
CA TRP A 129 -17.70 -6.49 9.16
C TRP A 129 -18.21 -7.93 8.95
N ARG A 130 -19.11 -8.39 9.82
CA ARG A 130 -19.83 -9.67 9.65
C ARG A 130 -20.95 -9.52 8.60
N SER A 131 -20.58 -9.26 7.35
CA SER A 131 -21.46 -9.41 6.18
C SER A 131 -20.72 -9.17 4.85
N GLY A 132 -19.87 -10.13 4.46
CA GLY A 132 -19.85 -10.60 3.07
C GLY A 132 -19.09 -9.80 2.01
N VAL A 133 -18.01 -9.09 2.33
CA VAL A 133 -17.06 -8.61 1.31
C VAL A 133 -15.69 -9.23 1.56
N GLU A 134 -15.42 -10.34 0.88
CA GLU A 134 -14.09 -10.94 0.81
C GLU A 134 -13.36 -10.32 -0.39
N PHE A 135 -12.30 -9.53 -0.14
CA PHE A 135 -11.45 -9.01 -1.19
C PHE A 135 -10.34 -10.03 -1.49
N TRP A 136 -10.48 -10.74 -2.61
CA TRP A 136 -9.55 -11.77 -3.07
C TRP A 136 -8.54 -11.16 -4.05
N TRP A 137 -7.24 -11.47 -3.89
CA TRP A 137 -6.24 -11.28 -4.95
C TRP A 137 -5.57 -12.62 -5.29
N PRO A 138 -5.59 -13.06 -6.56
CA PRO A 138 -4.79 -14.20 -6.98
C PRO A 138 -3.34 -13.76 -7.17
N LEU A 139 -2.44 -14.27 -6.32
CA LEU A 139 -1.01 -14.26 -6.60
C LEU A 139 -0.71 -15.39 -7.59
N GLU A 140 -0.98 -15.17 -8.87
CA GLU A 140 -0.35 -15.99 -9.91
C GLU A 140 1.03 -15.40 -10.18
N ARG A 141 2.05 -15.93 -9.47
CA ARG A 141 3.43 -15.86 -9.96
C ARG A 141 3.48 -16.74 -11.19
N GLU A 142 3.57 -16.12 -12.35
CA GLU A 142 3.82 -16.80 -13.62
C GLU A 142 5.19 -17.47 -13.55
N GLU A 143 5.23 -18.78 -13.26
CA GLU A 143 6.37 -19.66 -13.55
C GLU A 143 6.49 -19.84 -15.06
N ARG A 144 6.94 -18.79 -15.76
CA ARG A 144 7.51 -18.92 -17.09
C ARG A 144 8.99 -18.58 -17.01
N GLU A 145 9.80 -19.63 -16.87
CA GLU A 145 11.08 -19.83 -17.55
C GLU A 145 11.76 -21.04 -16.92
N ASN A 146 11.59 -22.23 -17.52
CA ASN A 146 12.62 -23.27 -17.70
C ASN A 146 12.00 -24.55 -18.31
N GLU A 147 11.67 -24.49 -19.60
CA GLU A 147 11.75 -25.65 -20.49
C GLU A 147 12.53 -25.22 -21.74
N PHE A 148 13.83 -25.49 -21.74
CA PHE A 148 14.65 -25.79 -22.91
C PHE A 148 15.24 -27.18 -22.71
#